data_AF-A0A6C0IZU7-F1
#
_entry.id   AF-A0A6C0IZU7-F1
#
_cell.length_a   1.000
_cell.length_b   1.000
_cell.length_c   1.000
_cell.angle_alpha   90.00
_cell.angle_beta   90.00
_cell.angle_gamma   90.00
#
_symmetry.space_group_name_H-M   'P 1'
#
loop_
_entity.id
_entity.type
_entity.pdbx_description
1 polymer ?
#
loop_
_entity_poly.entity_id
_entity_poly.type
_entity_poly.pdbx_seq_one_letter_code
_entity_poly.pdbx_strand_id
1 'polypeptide(L)'
;MTFDFTSLATVVRQVVHALNDVIDGTYYPLEKAKMSNLKSRPLGIGVQGWATLLFKLNLPYDSEQAMELNKQIFATIYYTAWDESANIAEKDGPYPDFANSPLENGVRGNIL
;
A
#
# COMPACT_ATOMS: atom_id res chain seq x y z
N MET A 1 16.48 20.55 -3.85
CA MET A 1 16.30 19.12 -3.54
C MET A 1 14.94 18.71 -4.07
N THR A 2 14.84 17.61 -4.79
CA THR A 2 13.58 17.10 -5.37
C THR A 2 13.20 15.79 -4.68
N PHE A 3 11.90 15.50 -4.60
CA PHE A 3 11.43 14.22 -4.05
C PHE A 3 11.61 13.11 -5.10
N ASP A 4 12.12 11.95 -4.68
CA ASP A 4 12.38 10.81 -5.56
C ASP A 4 11.22 9.81 -5.50
N PHE A 5 10.32 9.90 -6.49
CA PHE A 5 9.17 9.02 -6.61
C PHE A 5 9.53 7.62 -7.12
N THR A 6 10.64 7.47 -7.86
CA THR A 6 11.09 6.16 -8.35
C THR A 6 11.55 5.31 -7.18
N SER A 7 12.38 5.88 -6.30
CA SER A 7 12.80 5.20 -5.08
C SER A 7 11.62 4.87 -4.16
N LEU A 8 10.64 5.77 -4.03
CA LEU A 8 9.41 5.50 -3.27
C LEU A 8 8.66 4.28 -3.84
N ALA A 9 8.44 4.23 -5.15
CA ALA A 9 7.78 3.11 -5.80
C ALA A 9 8.54 1.78 -5.56
N THR A 10 9.88 1.78 -5.72
CA THR A 10 10.69 0.58 -5.45
C THR A 10 10.52 0.07 -4.02
N VAL A 11 10.52 0.97 -3.03
CA VAL A 11 10.32 0.59 -1.62
C VAL A 11 8.91 0.09 -1.37
N VAL A 12 7.89 0.73 -1.95
CA VAL A 12 6.49 0.30 -1.80
C VAL A 12 6.30 -1.14 -2.30
N ARG A 13 6.89 -1.51 -3.44
CA ARG A 13 6.83 -2.90 -3.93
C ARG A 13 7.41 -3.88 -2.91
N GLN A 14 8.57 -3.56 -2.33
CA GLN A 14 9.19 -4.40 -1.31
C GLN A 14 8.32 -4.52 -0.05
N VAL A 15 7.67 -3.43 0.37
CA VAL A 15 6.75 -3.42 1.52
C VAL A 15 5.54 -4.30 1.25
N VAL A 16 4.97 -4.30 0.03
CA VAL A 16 3.85 -5.18 -0.33
C VAL A 16 4.22 -6.66 -0.15
N HIS A 17 5.38 -7.07 -0.67
CA HIS A 17 5.86 -8.46 -0.48
C HIS A 17 6.05 -8.78 0.99
N ALA A 18 6.75 -7.92 1.73
CA ALA A 18 7.02 -8.14 3.16
C ALA A 18 5.72 -8.27 3.98
N LEU A 19 4.73 -7.41 3.73
CA LEU A 19 3.44 -7.48 4.43
C LEU A 19 2.63 -8.71 4.01
N ASN A 20 2.67 -9.10 2.74
CA ASN A 20 2.02 -10.31 2.27
C ASN A 20 2.62 -11.56 2.92
N ASP A 21 3.94 -11.64 3.03
CA ASP A 21 4.64 -12.76 3.69
C ASP A 21 4.33 -12.82 5.19
N VAL A 22 4.18 -11.66 5.85
CA VAL A 22 3.79 -11.58 7.27
C VAL A 22 2.43 -12.25 7.51
N ILE A 23 1.48 -12.17 6.57
CA ILE A 23 0.16 -12.81 6.74
C ILE A 23 0.31 -14.31 6.98
N ASP A 24 1.21 -14.97 6.24
CA ASP A 24 1.45 -16.41 6.33
C ASP A 24 2.38 -16.79 7.49
N GLY A 25 3.34 -15.92 7.83
CA GLY A 25 4.27 -16.09 8.94
C GLY A 25 3.71 -15.74 10.32
N THR A 26 2.55 -15.09 10.40
CA THR A 26 1.97 -14.61 11.66
C THR A 26 1.39 -15.76 12.50
N TYR A 27 1.76 -15.81 13.77
CA TYR A 27 1.03 -16.60 14.77
C TYR A 27 -0.25 -15.88 15.18
N TYR A 28 -1.40 -16.48 14.90
CA TYR A 28 -2.70 -15.96 15.27
C TYR A 28 -3.21 -16.66 16.55
N PRO A 29 -3.35 -15.96 17.67
CA PRO A 29 -3.88 -16.56 18.90
C PRO A 29 -5.38 -16.85 18.83
N LEU A 30 -6.09 -16.21 17.90
CA LEU A 30 -7.53 -16.39 17.66
C LEU A 30 -7.76 -16.92 16.25
N GLU A 31 -8.42 -18.08 16.14
CA GLU A 31 -8.69 -18.71 14.84
C GLU A 31 -9.54 -17.81 13.93
N LYS A 32 -10.49 -17.05 14.51
CA LYS A 32 -11.29 -16.08 13.76
C LYS A 32 -10.41 -15.02 13.07
N ALA A 33 -9.35 -14.56 13.73
CA ALA A 33 -8.42 -13.58 13.15
C ALA A 33 -7.61 -14.19 12.01
N LYS A 34 -7.12 -15.42 12.19
CA LYS A 34 -6.42 -16.19 11.15
C LYS A 34 -7.28 -16.35 9.89
N MET A 35 -8.51 -16.84 10.08
CA MET A 35 -9.45 -17.05 8.99
C MET A 35 -9.78 -15.74 8.26
N SER A 36 -9.92 -14.63 8.99
CA SER A 36 -10.16 -13.32 8.39
C SER A 36 -8.96 -12.87 7.53
N ASN A 37 -7.75 -12.94 8.09
CA ASN A 37 -6.54 -12.49 7.38
C ASN A 37 -6.23 -13.36 6.16
N LEU A 38 -6.36 -14.69 6.25
CA LEU A 38 -6.07 -15.57 5.12
C LEU A 38 -7.09 -15.43 3.98
N LYS A 39 -8.32 -15.03 4.28
CA LYS A 39 -9.39 -14.85 3.28
C LYS A 39 -9.26 -13.57 2.48
N SER A 40 -9.01 -12.44 3.15
CA SER A 40 -9.01 -11.12 2.50
C SER A 40 -7.60 -10.57 2.27
N ARG A 41 -6.60 -11.09 3.00
CA ARG A 41 -5.18 -10.70 2.95
C ARG A 41 -4.94 -9.17 2.97
N PRO A 42 -5.56 -8.42 3.90
CA PRO A 42 -5.50 -6.95 3.87
C PRO A 42 -4.11 -6.43 4.21
N LEU A 43 -3.68 -5.36 3.54
CA LEU A 43 -2.39 -4.71 3.76
C LEU A 43 -2.55 -3.25 4.20
N GLY A 44 -1.82 -2.85 5.25
CA GLY A 44 -1.77 -1.47 5.72
C GLY A 44 -0.42 -0.83 5.44
N ILE A 45 -0.37 0.14 4.53
CA ILE A 45 0.86 0.92 4.23
C ILE A 45 0.68 2.35 4.71
N GLY A 46 1.50 2.75 5.69
CA GLY A 46 1.56 4.11 6.22
C GLY A 46 2.87 4.81 5.86
N VAL A 47 2.95 6.09 6.23
CA VAL A 47 4.17 6.90 6.09
C VAL A 47 4.51 7.60 7.40
N GLN A 48 5.77 7.95 7.56
CA GLN A 48 6.27 8.77 8.66
C GLN A 48 7.25 9.83 8.13
N GLY A 49 7.52 10.86 8.92
CA GLY A 49 8.51 11.89 8.56
C GLY A 49 8.00 12.97 7.60
N TRP A 50 6.69 13.14 7.44
CA TRP A 50 6.09 14.17 6.58
C TRP A 50 6.57 15.58 6.92
N ALA A 51 6.48 15.99 8.19
CA ALA A 51 6.95 17.31 8.63
C ALA A 51 8.46 17.50 8.39
N THR A 52 9.26 16.44 8.62
CA THR A 52 10.70 16.46 8.37
C THR A 52 11.02 16.61 6.88
N LEU A 53 10.26 15.96 6.00
CA LEU A 53 10.40 16.10 4.56
C LEU A 53 10.12 17.54 4.13
N LEU A 54 9.00 18.12 4.57
CA LEU A 54 8.64 19.50 4.25
C LEU A 54 9.70 20.50 4.71
N PHE A 55 10.24 20.30 5.92
CA PHE A 55 11.36 21.11 6.42
C PHE A 55 12.60 21.01 5.50
N LYS A 56 12.98 19.80 5.07
CA LYS A 56 14.11 19.59 4.15
C LYS A 56 13.89 20.22 2.76
N LEU A 57 12.64 20.30 2.32
CA LEU A 57 12.26 20.90 1.05
C LEU A 57 11.97 22.41 1.18
N ASN A 58 12.06 22.98 2.38
CA ASN A 58 11.71 24.35 2.70
C ASN A 58 10.28 24.72 2.26
N LEU A 59 9.33 23.80 2.52
CA LEU A 59 7.91 23.98 2.21
C LEU A 59 7.12 24.24 3.49
N PRO A 60 6.31 25.33 3.55
CA PRO A 60 5.32 25.51 4.61
C PRO A 60 4.30 24.37 4.60
N TYR A 61 3.85 23.95 5.78
CA TYR A 61 2.99 22.78 5.94
C TYR A 61 1.64 22.92 5.22
N ASP A 62 1.10 24.13 5.20
CA ASP A 62 -0.18 24.52 4.61
C ASP A 62 -0.06 25.09 3.19
N SER A 63 1.14 25.03 2.58
CA SER A 63 1.36 25.51 1.22
C SER A 63 0.68 24.62 0.17
N GLU A 64 0.27 25.21 -0.95
CA GLU A 64 -0.26 24.48 -2.10
C GLU A 64 0.74 23.42 -2.62
N GLN A 65 2.04 23.75 -2.60
CA GLN A 65 3.11 22.83 -2.99
C GLN A 65 3.20 21.62 -2.06
N ALA A 66 3.06 21.81 -0.73
CA ALA A 66 3.04 20.70 0.22
C ALA A 66 1.79 19.83 0.03
N MET A 67 0.62 20.44 -0.21
CA MET A 67 -0.61 19.70 -0.51
C MET A 67 -0.49 18.88 -1.79
N GLU A 68 0.11 19.44 -2.85
CA GLU A 68 0.32 18.75 -4.12
C GLU A 68 1.34 17.61 -3.99
N LEU A 69 2.46 17.85 -3.29
CA LEU A 69 3.43 16.79 -2.99
C LEU A 69 2.80 15.64 -2.21
N ASN A 70 1.93 15.95 -1.23
CA ASN A 70 1.20 14.94 -0.48
C ASN A 70 0.34 14.07 -1.41
N LYS A 71 -0.44 14.69 -2.31
CA LYS A 71 -1.24 13.95 -3.29
C LYS A 71 -0.38 13.03 -4.15
N GLN A 72 0.74 13.53 -4.66
CA GLN A 72 1.64 12.75 -5.51
C GLN A 72 2.28 11.58 -4.77
N ILE A 73 2.71 11.78 -3.52
CA ILE A 73 3.28 10.71 -2.69
C ILE A 73 2.24 9.60 -2.46
N PHE A 74 1.04 9.96 -1.99
CA PHE A 74 0.01 8.98 -1.71
C PHE A 74 -0.53 8.31 -2.99
N ALA A 75 -0.63 9.03 -4.10
CA ALA A 75 -0.97 8.46 -5.40
C ALA A 75 0.09 7.44 -5.86
N THR A 76 1.38 7.76 -5.66
CA THR A 76 2.49 6.84 -5.99
C THR A 76 2.42 5.58 -5.14
N ILE A 77 2.27 5.71 -3.81
CA ILE A 77 2.14 4.57 -2.90
C ILE A 77 0.94 3.70 -3.31
N TYR A 78 -0.22 4.33 -3.51
CA TYR A 78 -1.44 3.63 -3.86
C TYR A 78 -1.30 2.86 -5.18
N TYR A 79 -0.89 3.55 -6.25
CA TYR A 79 -0.77 2.93 -7.56
C TYR A 79 0.26 1.80 -7.55
N THR A 80 1.43 2.02 -6.95
CA THR A 80 2.48 1.00 -6.91
C THR A 80 2.09 -0.20 -6.06
N ALA A 81 1.43 0.00 -4.92
CA ALA A 81 0.98 -1.11 -4.09
C ALA A 81 -0.11 -1.93 -4.77
N TRP A 82 -1.03 -1.28 -5.47
CA TRP A 82 -2.04 -1.95 -6.30
C TRP A 82 -1.43 -2.77 -7.43
N ASP A 83 -0.52 -2.15 -8.19
CA ASP A 83 0.18 -2.80 -9.29
C ASP A 83 0.97 -4.03 -8.82
N GLU A 84 1.70 -3.92 -7.70
CA GLU A 84 2.43 -5.05 -7.15
C GLU A 84 1.50 -6.15 -6.61
N SER A 85 0.38 -5.77 -5.98
CA SER A 85 -0.64 -6.73 -5.56
C SER A 85 -1.23 -7.51 -6.74
N ALA A 86 -1.42 -6.85 -7.89
CA ALA A 86 -1.88 -7.51 -9.10
C ALA A 86 -0.82 -8.50 -9.64
N ASN A 87 0.46 -8.11 -9.64
CA ASN A 87 1.56 -9.00 -10.05
C ASN A 87 1.65 -10.25 -9.16
N ILE A 88 1.45 -10.12 -7.85
CA ILE A 88 1.37 -11.26 -6.93
C ILE A 88 0.18 -12.15 -7.28
N ALA A 89 -0.99 -11.57 -7.53
CA ALA A 89 -2.20 -12.31 -7.88
C ALA A 89 -2.08 -13.05 -9.23
N GLU A 90 -1.38 -12.48 -10.22
CA GLU A 90 -1.09 -13.16 -11.49
C GLU A 90 -0.21 -14.41 -11.30
N LYS A 91 0.74 -14.34 -10.36
CA LYS A 91 1.70 -15.41 -10.11
C LYS A 91 1.14 -16.50 -9.18
N ASP A 92 0.56 -16.09 -8.06
CA ASP A 92 0.20 -16.96 -6.94
C ASP A 92 -1.33 -17.17 -6.82
N GLY A 93 -2.12 -16.46 -7.64
CA GLY A 93 -3.58 -16.44 -7.62
C GLY A 93 -4.15 -15.33 -6.74
N PRO A 94 -5.39 -14.88 -6.99
CA PRO A 94 -6.04 -13.88 -6.15
C PRO A 94 -6.38 -14.44 -4.77
N TYR A 95 -6.60 -13.55 -3.79
CA TYR A 95 -7.07 -13.96 -2.46
C TYR A 95 -8.48 -14.59 -2.53
N PRO A 96 -8.83 -15.49 -1.59
CA PRO A 96 -10.08 -16.27 -1.67
C PRO A 96 -11.37 -15.47 -1.87
N ASP A 97 -11.52 -14.32 -1.20
CA ASP A 97 -12.74 -13.51 -1.28
C ASP A 97 -12.77 -12.53 -2.48
N PHE A 98 -11.77 -12.57 -3.38
CA PHE A 98 -11.66 -11.64 -4.50
C PHE A 98 -12.86 -11.70 -5.46
N ALA A 99 -13.33 -12.89 -5.80
CA ALA A 99 -14.46 -13.12 -6.72
C ALA A 99 -15.83 -12.70 -6.16
N ASN A 100 -15.90 -12.20 -4.92
CA ASN A 100 -17.11 -11.59 -4.36
C ASN A 100 -16.87 -10.14 -3.96
N SER A 101 -15.72 -9.58 -4.35
CA SER A 101 -15.32 -8.22 -4.00
C SER A 101 -15.78 -7.23 -5.06
N PRO A 102 -15.95 -5.94 -4.70
CA PRO A 102 -16.15 -4.88 -5.70
C PRO A 102 -15.04 -4.80 -6.77
N LEU A 103 -13.86 -5.35 -6.47
CA LEU A 103 -12.68 -5.29 -7.34
C LEU A 103 -12.81 -6.19 -8.56
N GLU A 104 -13.53 -7.31 -8.46
CA GLU A 104 -13.82 -8.20 -9.60
C GLU A 104 -14.58 -7.45 -10.71
N ASN A 105 -15.47 -6.53 -10.32
CA ASN A 105 -16.26 -5.71 -11.25
C ASN A 105 -15.54 -4.45 -11.73
N GLY A 106 -14.23 -4.35 -11.51
CA GLY A 106 -13.40 -3.23 -11.96
C GLY A 106 -13.63 -1.92 -11.17
N VAL A 107 -14.34 -1.97 -10.04
CA VAL A 107 -14.50 -0.81 -9.15
C VAL A 107 -13.17 -0.61 -8.42
N ARG A 108 -12.37 0.35 -8.88
CA ARG A 108 -11.10 0.72 -8.24
C ARG A 108 -11.39 1.45 -6.93
N GLY A 109 -11.26 0.76 -5.80
CA GLY A 109 -11.37 1.32 -4.47
C GLY A 109 -10.65 0.47 -3.43
N ASN A 110 -9.52 0.99 -2.96
CA ASN A 110 -8.61 0.58 -1.88
C ASN A 110 -8.13 -0.88 -1.79
N ILE A 111 -6.79 -1.00 -1.68
CA ILE A 111 -5.97 -2.21 -1.79
C ILE A 111 -6.25 -3.18 -0.64
N LEU A 112 -6.67 -4.40 -1.01
CA LEU A 112 -6.80 -5.64 -0.21
C LEU A 112 -7.63 -5.53 1.09
#